data_AF-F3CCY6-F1
#
_entry.id   AF-F3CCY6-F1
#
_cell.length_a   1.000
_cell.length_b   1.000
_cell.length_c   1.000
_cell.angle_alpha   90.00
_cell.angle_beta   90.00
_cell.angle_gamma   90.00
#
_symmetry.space_group_name_H-M   'P 1'
#
loop_
_entity.id
_entity.type
_entity.pdbx_description
1 polymer ?
#
loop_
_entity_poly.entity_id
_entity_poly.type
_entity_poly.pdbx_seq_one_letter_code
_entity_poly.pdbx_strand_id
1 'polypeptide(L)'
;PTGVKWGLMPKDESMNIRYLLCNADEMEPNTWKDRMLMEQLPHLLVEGMLISARALKAYRGYIFLRGEYVTAAKHLNRAVAEAKAAGLLGKNILGTGFDFELFVHTGAGRYICGEETALINSLEGRRANPRSKPPFPAAVGVWGKPTCVNNVETLCNVPAIVNNGNDWYKSLAREGSEDHGTKLMGFSGKVKNPGLWELPFGVQARELFEDYAGGMRDGFKLKCWQPGGAGTGFLLPEHLDAQMYAGGIAKVGTRMGTGLAMAVDDSVNMVSLLRNMEEFFAQESCGFCTPCRDGLPWSVKMLRAIEKGQGQPGDIETLLGLVNFLGPGKTFCA
;
A
#
# COMPACT_ATOMS: atom_id res chain seq x y z
N PRO A 1 -13.36 1.54 -1.99
CA PRO A 1 -14.05 0.35 -2.56
C PRO A 1 -13.57 0.01 -3.98
N THR A 2 -13.05 -1.20 -4.18
CA THR A 2 -12.47 -1.65 -5.46
C THR A 2 -13.47 -1.68 -6.61
N GLY A 3 -14.67 -2.23 -6.41
CA GLY A 3 -15.70 -2.30 -7.45
C GLY A 3 -16.15 -0.92 -7.95
N VAL A 4 -16.23 0.08 -7.07
CA VAL A 4 -16.51 1.47 -7.46
C VAL A 4 -15.40 2.02 -8.35
N LYS A 5 -14.13 1.80 -7.97
CA LYS A 5 -12.98 2.21 -8.79
C LYS A 5 -13.00 1.58 -10.18
N TRP A 6 -13.36 0.30 -10.26
CA TRP A 6 -13.48 -0.41 -11.53
C TRP A 6 -14.63 0.14 -12.37
N GLY A 7 -15.75 0.52 -11.74
CA GLY A 7 -16.89 1.15 -12.39
C GLY A 7 -16.63 2.54 -12.98
N LEU A 8 -15.50 3.18 -12.63
CA LEU A 8 -15.07 4.45 -13.23
C LEU A 8 -14.42 4.27 -14.61
N MET A 9 -14.06 3.04 -14.99
CA MET A 9 -13.54 2.76 -16.32
C MET A 9 -14.63 3.02 -17.38
N PRO A 10 -14.27 3.52 -18.58
CA PRO A 10 -15.25 3.82 -19.61
C PRO A 10 -16.14 2.62 -19.95
N LYS A 11 -17.43 2.86 -20.12
CA LYS A 11 -18.38 1.83 -20.58
C LYS A 11 -18.29 1.58 -22.08
N ASP A 12 -17.77 2.54 -22.84
CA ASP A 12 -17.64 2.45 -24.30
C ASP A 12 -16.70 1.31 -24.71
N GLU A 13 -17.31 0.26 -25.25
CA GLU A 13 -16.62 -0.97 -25.63
C GLU A 13 -15.82 -0.82 -26.94
N SER A 14 -16.01 0.27 -27.68
CA SER A 14 -15.20 0.57 -28.86
C SER A 14 -13.75 0.93 -28.49
N MET A 15 -13.51 1.34 -27.23
CA MET A 15 -12.16 1.55 -26.69
C MET A 15 -11.50 0.20 -26.35
N ASN A 16 -10.72 -0.31 -27.30
CA ASN A 16 -10.01 -1.59 -27.20
C ASN A 16 -8.64 -1.52 -26.49
N ILE A 17 -8.13 -0.32 -26.18
CA ILE A 17 -6.83 -0.13 -25.49
C ILE A 17 -7.09 0.36 -24.06
N ARG A 18 -7.01 -0.56 -23.11
CA ARG A 18 -7.16 -0.32 -21.66
C ARG A 18 -6.09 -1.09 -20.90
N TYR A 19 -5.64 -0.51 -19.78
CA TYR A 19 -4.56 -1.07 -18.99
C TYR A 19 -4.99 -1.44 -17.56
N LEU A 20 -4.37 -2.49 -17.04
CA LEU A 20 -4.43 -2.87 -15.63
C LEU A 20 -3.03 -2.80 -15.03
N LEU A 21 -2.83 -1.96 -14.02
CA LEU A 21 -1.58 -1.93 -13.27
C LEU A 21 -1.75 -2.59 -11.91
N CYS A 22 -0.83 -3.48 -11.60
CA CYS A 22 -0.62 -3.96 -10.24
C CYS A 22 0.47 -3.10 -9.60
N ASN A 23 0.13 -2.39 -8.53
CA ASN A 23 1.07 -1.67 -7.69
C ASN A 23 1.72 -2.65 -6.71
N ALA A 24 2.94 -3.04 -7.03
CA ALA A 24 3.82 -3.94 -6.28
C ALA A 24 5.08 -3.21 -5.78
N ASP A 25 4.99 -1.88 -5.57
CA ASP A 25 6.12 -1.09 -5.11
C ASP A 25 6.39 -1.28 -3.61
N GLU A 26 5.35 -1.40 -2.76
CA GLU A 26 5.44 -1.73 -1.32
C GLU A 26 6.68 -1.16 -0.60
N MET A 27 6.98 0.13 -0.84
CA MET A 27 8.12 0.81 -0.22
C MET A 27 7.76 1.48 1.10
N GLU A 28 6.48 1.43 1.51
CA GLU A 28 6.04 1.90 2.82
C GLU A 28 6.86 1.19 3.90
N PRO A 29 7.58 1.92 4.77
CA PRO A 29 8.35 1.30 5.83
C PRO A 29 7.51 0.35 6.66
N ASN A 30 8.10 -0.77 7.06
CA ASN A 30 7.43 -1.82 7.82
C ASN A 30 6.39 -2.64 7.04
N THR A 31 6.46 -2.68 5.70
CA THR A 31 5.47 -3.42 4.90
C THR A 31 6.12 -4.48 4.01
N TRP A 32 5.55 -5.70 3.99
CA TRP A 32 6.07 -6.85 3.24
C TRP A 32 4.98 -7.90 2.90
N LYS A 33 3.70 -7.53 2.98
CA LYS A 33 2.57 -8.43 2.67
C LYS A 33 2.51 -8.78 1.19
N ASP A 34 2.79 -7.81 0.33
CA ASP A 34 2.78 -7.99 -1.12
C ASP A 34 4.00 -8.79 -1.54
N ARG A 35 5.16 -8.55 -0.91
CA ARG A 35 6.35 -9.38 -1.08
C ARG A 35 6.05 -10.86 -0.86
N MET A 36 5.37 -11.19 0.24
CA MET A 36 5.00 -12.57 0.56
C MET A 36 4.16 -13.19 -0.56
N LEU A 37 3.10 -12.48 -0.98
CA LEU A 37 2.23 -12.93 -2.06
C LEU A 37 2.99 -13.14 -3.37
N MET A 38 3.88 -12.23 -3.74
CA MET A 38 4.63 -12.32 -5.00
C MET A 38 5.74 -13.38 -4.98
N GLU A 39 6.39 -13.60 -3.83
CA GLU A 39 7.45 -14.60 -3.70
C GLU A 39 6.87 -16.01 -3.51
N GLN A 40 5.78 -16.16 -2.77
CA GLN A 40 5.26 -17.49 -2.40
C GLN A 40 4.06 -17.93 -3.24
N LEU A 41 3.22 -17.00 -3.69
CA LEU A 41 1.97 -17.26 -4.41
C LEU A 41 1.88 -16.45 -5.72
N PRO A 42 2.92 -16.43 -6.59
CA PRO A 42 2.91 -15.58 -7.78
C PRO A 42 1.78 -15.90 -8.77
N HIS A 43 1.38 -17.17 -8.87
CA HIS A 43 0.26 -17.59 -9.72
C HIS A 43 -1.09 -17.05 -9.25
N LEU A 44 -1.29 -16.88 -7.95
CA LEU A 44 -2.51 -16.26 -7.40
C LEU A 44 -2.64 -14.82 -7.89
N LEU A 45 -1.52 -14.06 -7.92
CA LEU A 45 -1.52 -12.71 -8.46
C LEU A 45 -1.78 -12.71 -9.97
N VAL A 46 -1.14 -13.61 -10.73
CA VAL A 46 -1.34 -13.73 -12.18
C VAL A 46 -2.80 -14.02 -12.51
N GLU A 47 -3.42 -14.98 -11.81
CA GLU A 47 -4.85 -15.30 -11.95
C GLU A 47 -5.73 -14.11 -11.58
N GLY A 48 -5.46 -13.47 -10.44
CA GLY A 48 -6.18 -12.29 -9.99
C GLY A 48 -6.14 -11.15 -11.03
N MET A 49 -4.98 -10.91 -11.64
CA MET A 49 -4.83 -9.94 -12.73
C MET A 49 -5.58 -10.36 -14.00
N LEU A 50 -5.56 -11.63 -14.37
CA LEU A 50 -6.26 -12.13 -15.55
C LEU A 50 -7.78 -11.95 -15.41
N ILE A 51 -8.35 -12.35 -14.27
CA ILE A 51 -9.78 -12.19 -13.98
C ILE A 51 -10.16 -10.70 -13.96
N SER A 52 -9.34 -9.89 -13.28
CA SER A 52 -9.53 -8.43 -13.23
C SER A 52 -9.47 -7.79 -14.61
N ALA A 53 -8.52 -8.20 -15.45
CA ALA A 53 -8.37 -7.70 -16.81
C ALA A 53 -9.59 -8.02 -17.66
N ARG A 54 -10.16 -9.22 -17.52
CA ARG A 54 -11.41 -9.59 -18.20
C ARG A 54 -12.58 -8.70 -17.76
N ALA A 55 -12.72 -8.44 -16.46
CA ALA A 55 -13.77 -7.55 -15.95
C ALA A 55 -13.60 -6.09 -16.42
N LEU A 56 -12.35 -5.62 -16.51
CA LEU A 56 -11.99 -4.25 -16.91
C LEU A 56 -11.87 -4.06 -18.43
N LYS A 57 -11.92 -5.16 -19.20
CA LYS A 57 -11.60 -5.22 -20.63
C LYS A 57 -10.19 -4.69 -20.93
N ALA A 58 -9.24 -4.93 -20.03
CA ALA A 58 -7.85 -4.60 -20.22
C ALA A 58 -7.19 -5.63 -21.13
N TYR A 59 -6.54 -5.16 -22.21
CA TYR A 59 -5.80 -6.03 -23.12
C TYR A 59 -4.35 -6.24 -22.64
N ARG A 60 -3.85 -5.36 -21.77
CA ARG A 60 -2.48 -5.42 -21.26
C ARG A 60 -2.41 -5.02 -19.80
N GLY A 61 -1.63 -5.77 -19.03
CA GLY A 61 -1.33 -5.51 -17.64
C GLY A 61 0.16 -5.36 -17.36
N TYR A 62 0.48 -4.57 -16.34
CA TYR A 62 1.84 -4.43 -15.83
C TYR A 62 1.87 -4.62 -14.32
N ILE A 63 2.74 -5.49 -13.83
CA ILE A 63 3.12 -5.55 -12.42
C ILE A 63 4.27 -4.59 -12.23
N PHE A 64 3.99 -3.42 -11.64
CA PHE A 64 5.00 -2.42 -11.32
C PHE A 64 5.62 -2.77 -9.97
N LEU A 65 6.79 -3.42 -10.03
CA LEU A 65 7.49 -4.00 -8.90
C LEU A 65 8.66 -3.11 -8.48
N ARG A 66 8.87 -2.89 -7.18
CA ARG A 66 10.09 -2.19 -6.72
C ARG A 66 11.37 -2.93 -7.12
N GLY A 67 12.44 -2.18 -7.36
CA GLY A 67 13.71 -2.73 -7.84
C GLY A 67 14.38 -3.71 -6.87
N GLU A 68 14.15 -3.55 -5.57
CA GLU A 68 14.80 -4.34 -4.52
C GLU A 68 14.20 -5.75 -4.38
N TYR A 69 12.99 -5.99 -4.87
CA TYR A 69 12.32 -7.30 -4.80
C TYR A 69 12.78 -8.22 -5.95
N VAL A 70 14.10 -8.46 -6.02
CA VAL A 70 14.73 -9.30 -7.05
C VAL A 70 14.20 -10.73 -7.05
N THR A 71 13.94 -11.32 -5.87
CA THR A 71 13.35 -12.66 -5.76
C THR A 71 11.93 -12.70 -6.29
N ALA A 72 11.08 -11.73 -5.89
CA ALA A 72 9.74 -11.61 -6.41
C ALA A 72 9.74 -11.43 -7.95
N ALA A 73 10.65 -10.61 -8.49
CA ALA A 73 10.81 -10.42 -9.93
C ALA A 73 11.08 -11.75 -10.65
N LYS A 74 11.99 -12.58 -10.13
CA LYS A 74 12.28 -13.91 -10.69
C LYS A 74 11.05 -14.82 -10.65
N HIS A 75 10.36 -14.87 -9.51
CA HIS A 75 9.20 -15.76 -9.34
C HIS A 75 8.00 -15.33 -10.19
N LEU A 76 7.73 -14.03 -10.28
CA LEU A 76 6.66 -13.47 -11.11
C LEU A 76 6.95 -13.67 -12.60
N ASN A 77 8.18 -13.41 -13.06
CA ASN A 77 8.54 -13.66 -14.47
C ASN A 77 8.39 -15.14 -14.83
N ARG A 78 8.80 -16.04 -13.93
CA ARG A 78 8.57 -17.49 -14.10
C ARG A 78 7.07 -17.81 -14.19
N ALA A 79 6.26 -17.31 -13.25
CA ALA A 79 4.81 -17.58 -13.23
C ALA A 79 4.10 -17.03 -14.48
N VAL A 80 4.47 -15.83 -14.95
CA VAL A 80 3.96 -15.25 -16.21
C VAL A 80 4.34 -16.13 -17.40
N ALA A 81 5.58 -16.62 -17.47
CA ALA A 81 6.03 -17.50 -18.55
C ALA A 81 5.28 -18.85 -18.53
N GLU A 82 5.09 -19.45 -17.35
CA GLU A 82 4.33 -20.69 -17.15
C GLU A 82 2.87 -20.51 -17.57
N ALA A 83 2.20 -19.44 -17.13
CA ALA A 83 0.81 -19.14 -17.51
C ALA A 83 0.66 -18.90 -19.02
N LYS A 84 1.64 -18.23 -19.64
CA LYS A 84 1.69 -18.08 -21.10
C LYS A 84 1.87 -19.41 -21.82
N ALA A 85 2.76 -20.27 -21.36
CA ALA A 85 2.98 -21.61 -21.93
C ALA A 85 1.74 -22.50 -21.80
N ALA A 86 0.95 -22.32 -20.74
CA ALA A 86 -0.34 -23.00 -20.53
C ALA A 86 -1.50 -22.39 -21.35
N GLY A 87 -1.27 -21.34 -22.15
CA GLY A 87 -2.33 -20.67 -22.93
C GLY A 87 -3.31 -19.84 -22.08
N LEU A 88 -2.94 -19.50 -20.85
CA LEU A 88 -3.74 -18.68 -19.93
C LEU A 88 -3.43 -17.17 -20.06
N LEU A 89 -2.37 -16.80 -20.77
CA LEU A 89 -2.00 -15.43 -21.14
C LEU A 89 -1.67 -15.37 -22.63
N GLY A 90 -1.85 -14.20 -23.23
CA GLY A 90 -1.59 -13.95 -24.65
C GLY A 90 -2.89 -13.74 -25.42
N LYS A 91 -2.99 -14.36 -26.60
CA LYS A 91 -4.13 -14.19 -27.51
C LYS A 91 -5.14 -15.31 -27.36
N ASN A 92 -6.41 -14.97 -27.54
CA ASN A 92 -7.55 -15.87 -27.58
C ASN A 92 -7.53 -16.90 -26.45
N ILE A 93 -7.40 -16.41 -25.21
CA ILE A 93 -7.22 -17.21 -24.00
C ILE A 93 -8.38 -18.20 -23.91
N LEU A 94 -8.07 -19.50 -23.87
CA LEU A 94 -9.04 -20.60 -23.84
C LEU A 94 -10.10 -20.54 -24.96
N GLY A 95 -9.80 -19.92 -26.10
CA GLY A 95 -10.74 -19.79 -27.23
C GLY A 95 -11.87 -18.78 -27.00
N THR A 96 -11.79 -17.92 -25.97
CA THR A 96 -12.90 -17.03 -25.60
C THR A 96 -12.96 -15.72 -26.41
N GLY A 97 -12.02 -15.49 -27.33
CA GLY A 97 -11.85 -14.21 -28.03
C GLY A 97 -11.27 -13.09 -27.16
N PHE A 98 -10.80 -13.40 -25.94
CA PHE A 98 -10.19 -12.44 -25.02
C PHE A 98 -8.67 -12.52 -25.08
N ASP A 99 -8.03 -11.38 -25.26
CA ASP A 99 -6.58 -11.23 -25.29
C ASP A 99 -6.13 -10.52 -24.01
N PHE A 100 -5.07 -11.02 -23.37
CA PHE A 100 -4.43 -10.34 -22.26
C PHE A 100 -2.93 -10.64 -22.19
N GLU A 101 -2.12 -9.58 -22.31
CA GLU A 101 -0.67 -9.66 -22.11
C GLU A 101 -0.29 -9.12 -20.73
N LEU A 102 0.57 -9.82 -20.00
CA LEU A 102 1.02 -9.42 -18.68
C LEU A 102 2.54 -9.29 -18.66
N PHE A 103 3.03 -8.18 -18.09
CA PHE A 103 4.46 -7.87 -18.01
C PHE A 103 4.85 -7.55 -16.57
N VAL A 104 6.06 -7.96 -16.18
CA VAL A 104 6.70 -7.51 -14.94
C VAL A 104 7.60 -6.33 -15.28
N HIS A 105 7.37 -5.18 -14.66
CA HIS A 105 8.18 -3.98 -14.83
C HIS A 105 8.83 -3.62 -13.48
N THR A 106 10.15 -3.68 -13.43
CA THR A 106 10.93 -3.34 -12.22
C THR A 106 11.27 -1.86 -12.21
N GLY A 107 10.77 -1.14 -11.21
CA GLY A 107 11.09 0.26 -10.95
C GLY A 107 12.50 0.47 -10.38
N ALA A 108 12.85 1.73 -10.13
CA ALA A 108 14.19 2.14 -9.70
C ALA A 108 14.33 2.36 -8.17
N GLY A 109 13.40 1.85 -7.36
CA GLY A 109 13.47 1.91 -5.88
C GLY A 109 13.22 3.31 -5.33
N ARG A 110 12.04 3.88 -5.59
CA ARG A 110 11.61 5.18 -5.05
C ARG A 110 10.22 5.08 -4.45
N TYR A 111 10.07 5.44 -3.17
CA TYR A 111 8.79 5.26 -2.46
C TYR A 111 7.64 6.05 -3.09
N ILE A 112 7.93 7.21 -3.70
CA ILE A 112 6.90 7.98 -4.42
C ILE A 112 6.29 7.20 -5.59
N CYS A 113 6.99 6.23 -6.18
CA CYS A 113 6.44 5.38 -7.24
C CYS A 113 5.30 4.48 -6.75
N GLY A 114 5.13 4.31 -5.43
CA GLY A 114 3.96 3.67 -4.85
C GLY A 114 2.68 4.51 -4.93
N GLU A 115 2.76 5.83 -5.18
CA GLU A 115 1.58 6.65 -5.44
C GLU A 115 1.02 6.36 -6.84
N GLU A 116 -0.29 6.21 -6.95
CA GLU A 116 -0.98 5.75 -8.17
C GLU A 116 -0.60 6.48 -9.46
N THR A 117 -0.53 7.81 -9.43
CA THR A 117 -0.24 8.62 -10.62
C THR A 117 1.26 8.81 -10.87
N ALA A 118 2.07 8.80 -9.82
CA ALA A 118 3.52 8.75 -9.91
C ALA A 118 3.99 7.42 -10.50
N LEU A 119 3.37 6.30 -10.12
CA LEU A 119 3.57 4.97 -10.71
C LEU A 119 3.36 5.00 -12.22
N ILE A 120 2.24 5.60 -12.66
CA ILE A 120 1.93 5.75 -14.09
C ILE A 120 3.04 6.55 -14.80
N ASN A 121 3.48 7.67 -14.23
CA ASN A 121 4.58 8.45 -14.81
C ASN A 121 5.89 7.66 -14.86
N SER A 122 6.22 6.91 -13.81
CA SER A 122 7.42 6.06 -13.79
C SER A 122 7.36 4.96 -14.84
N LEU A 123 6.20 4.31 -15.00
CA LEU A 123 5.99 3.29 -16.01
C LEU A 123 6.11 3.85 -17.44
N GLU A 124 5.71 5.10 -17.65
CA GLU A 124 5.90 5.82 -18.92
C GLU A 124 7.35 6.28 -19.18
N GLY A 125 8.28 6.01 -18.25
CA GLY A 125 9.67 6.44 -18.34
C GLY A 125 9.91 7.90 -17.99
N ARG A 126 8.94 8.56 -17.33
CA ARG A 126 9.06 9.94 -16.85
C ARG A 126 9.51 9.96 -15.39
N ARG A 127 9.92 11.13 -14.90
CA ARG A 127 10.08 11.35 -13.46
C ARG A 127 8.75 11.06 -12.75
N ALA A 128 8.81 10.33 -11.64
CA ALA A 128 7.67 9.91 -10.82
C ALA A 128 7.07 11.08 -10.00
N ASN A 129 6.80 12.21 -10.64
CA ASN A 129 5.99 13.25 -10.04
C ASN A 129 4.53 12.84 -10.15
N PRO A 130 3.71 12.97 -9.10
CA PRO A 130 2.27 12.69 -9.18
C PRO A 130 1.57 13.61 -10.20
N ARG A 131 0.38 13.21 -10.69
CA ARG A 131 -0.45 13.98 -11.65
C ARG A 131 -1.67 14.59 -10.96
N SER A 132 -2.06 15.80 -11.40
CA SER A 132 -3.26 16.46 -10.88
C SER A 132 -4.48 15.58 -11.16
N LYS A 133 -5.39 15.49 -10.19
CA LYS A 133 -6.72 14.90 -10.37
C LYS A 133 -7.73 16.06 -10.34
N PRO A 134 -8.66 16.19 -11.31
CA PRO A 134 -8.86 15.40 -12.55
C PRO A 134 -7.85 15.72 -13.69
N PRO A 135 -7.74 14.86 -14.74
CA PRO A 135 -8.49 13.61 -14.96
C PRO A 135 -7.98 12.43 -14.12
N PHE A 136 -8.89 11.55 -13.71
CA PHE A 136 -8.53 10.34 -12.96
C PHE A 136 -7.92 9.27 -13.89
N PRO A 137 -7.04 8.38 -13.39
CA PRO A 137 -6.43 7.31 -14.18
C PRO A 137 -7.42 6.40 -14.92
N ALA A 138 -8.60 6.18 -14.33
CA ALA A 138 -9.66 5.38 -14.94
C ALA A 138 -10.12 5.97 -16.29
N ALA A 139 -10.07 7.29 -16.46
CA ALA A 139 -10.34 7.95 -17.73
C ALA A 139 -9.06 8.15 -18.56
N VAL A 140 -8.01 8.72 -17.94
CA VAL A 140 -6.75 9.08 -18.60
C VAL A 140 -5.58 8.70 -17.70
N GLY A 141 -5.08 7.47 -17.87
CA GLY A 141 -3.95 6.92 -17.13
C GLY A 141 -2.70 6.78 -17.99
N VAL A 142 -2.18 5.55 -18.09
CA VAL A 142 -0.95 5.22 -18.80
C VAL A 142 -1.13 5.49 -20.30
N TRP A 143 -0.18 6.24 -20.86
CA TRP A 143 -0.16 6.67 -22.27
C TRP A 143 -1.48 7.35 -22.69
N GLY A 144 -2.14 8.03 -21.75
CA GLY A 144 -3.41 8.70 -21.97
C GLY A 144 -4.60 7.76 -22.18
N LYS A 145 -4.50 6.49 -21.79
CA LYS A 145 -5.55 5.48 -21.93
C LYS A 145 -6.20 5.12 -20.60
N PRO A 146 -7.45 4.63 -20.60
CA PRO A 146 -8.12 4.15 -19.39
C PRO A 146 -7.26 3.12 -18.66
N THR A 147 -6.98 3.38 -17.39
CA THR A 147 -6.10 2.56 -16.58
C THR A 147 -6.68 2.35 -15.20
N CYS A 148 -6.78 1.09 -14.78
CA CYS A 148 -7.07 0.77 -13.40
C CYS A 148 -5.78 0.38 -12.67
N VAL A 149 -5.54 0.92 -11.48
CA VAL A 149 -4.39 0.56 -10.64
C VAL A 149 -4.90 -0.13 -9.37
N ASN A 150 -4.41 -1.31 -9.04
CA ASN A 150 -4.76 -1.98 -7.78
C ASN A 150 -3.50 -2.52 -7.10
N ASN A 151 -3.52 -2.57 -5.77
CA ASN A 151 -2.45 -3.20 -5.01
C ASN A 151 -2.46 -4.73 -5.21
N VAL A 152 -1.30 -5.38 -5.05
CA VAL A 152 -1.13 -6.85 -5.14
C VAL A 152 -2.18 -7.59 -4.32
N GLU A 153 -2.31 -7.29 -3.04
CA GLU A 153 -3.27 -7.96 -2.14
C GLU A 153 -4.72 -7.85 -2.64
N THR A 154 -5.11 -6.68 -3.16
CA THR A 154 -6.46 -6.49 -3.71
C THR A 154 -6.72 -7.42 -4.89
N LEU A 155 -5.73 -7.58 -5.78
CA LEU A 155 -5.85 -8.45 -6.96
C LEU A 155 -5.84 -9.93 -6.56
N CYS A 156 -5.05 -10.31 -5.56
CA CYS A 156 -5.00 -11.68 -5.04
C CYS A 156 -6.32 -12.12 -4.36
N ASN A 157 -7.15 -11.18 -3.90
CA ASN A 157 -8.48 -11.50 -3.36
C ASN A 157 -9.52 -11.82 -4.46
N VAL A 158 -9.30 -11.39 -5.70
CA VAL A 158 -10.28 -11.51 -6.78
C VAL A 158 -10.67 -12.96 -7.11
N PRO A 159 -9.73 -13.92 -7.23
CA PRO A 159 -10.08 -15.32 -7.55
C PRO A 159 -11.03 -15.93 -6.52
N ALA A 160 -10.75 -15.75 -5.23
CA ALA A 160 -11.58 -16.29 -4.16
C ALA A 160 -12.98 -15.65 -4.12
N ILE A 161 -13.08 -14.34 -4.37
CA ILE A 161 -14.37 -13.64 -4.45
C ILE A 161 -15.20 -14.18 -5.62
N VAL A 162 -14.60 -14.41 -6.78
CA VAL A 162 -15.31 -14.95 -7.95
C VAL A 162 -15.78 -16.38 -7.70
N ASN A 163 -14.97 -17.21 -7.07
CA ASN A 163 -15.30 -18.62 -6.83
C ASN A 163 -16.39 -18.81 -5.76
N ASN A 164 -16.40 -17.99 -4.71
CA ASN A 164 -17.30 -18.18 -3.57
C ASN A 164 -18.47 -17.18 -3.54
N GLY A 165 -18.38 -16.10 -4.33
CA GLY A 165 -19.38 -15.05 -4.40
C GLY A 165 -19.25 -13.94 -3.35
N ASN A 166 -20.00 -12.87 -3.58
CA ASN A 166 -19.98 -11.64 -2.78
C ASN A 166 -20.47 -11.86 -1.33
N ASP A 167 -21.52 -12.66 -1.15
CA ASP A 167 -22.11 -12.87 0.18
C ASP A 167 -21.15 -13.64 1.09
N TRP A 168 -20.42 -14.62 0.54
CA TRP A 168 -19.31 -15.26 1.24
C TRP A 168 -18.27 -14.24 1.68
N TYR A 169 -17.77 -13.40 0.76
CA TYR A 169 -16.72 -12.44 1.10
C TYR A 169 -17.16 -11.43 2.16
N LYS A 170 -18.41 -10.98 2.11
CA LYS A 170 -19.02 -10.13 3.14
C LYS A 170 -19.12 -10.83 4.49
N SER A 171 -19.47 -12.12 4.50
CA SER A 171 -19.62 -12.90 5.73
C SER A 171 -18.30 -13.14 6.48
N LEU A 172 -17.14 -12.94 5.84
CA LEU A 172 -15.84 -13.13 6.48
C LEU A 172 -15.52 -12.04 7.50
N ALA A 173 -16.01 -10.81 7.32
CA ALA A 173 -15.70 -9.70 8.21
C ALA A 173 -16.40 -9.85 9.57
N ARG A 174 -15.76 -9.35 10.63
CA ARG A 174 -16.36 -9.29 11.97
C ARG A 174 -17.48 -8.26 12.00
N GLU A 175 -18.40 -8.48 12.93
CA GLU A 175 -19.47 -7.53 13.23
C GLU A 175 -18.90 -6.12 13.56
N GLY A 176 -19.58 -5.09 13.08
CA GLY A 176 -19.16 -3.69 13.23
C GLY A 176 -18.20 -3.17 12.16
N SER A 177 -17.58 -4.05 11.35
CA SER A 177 -16.75 -3.64 10.22
C SER A 177 -17.59 -3.16 9.04
N GLU A 178 -17.23 -2.00 8.49
CA GLU A 178 -17.76 -1.48 7.22
C GLU A 178 -16.97 -2.00 6.01
N ASP A 179 -15.75 -2.49 6.25
CA ASP A 179 -14.96 -3.20 5.25
C ASP A 179 -15.30 -4.71 5.29
N HIS A 180 -15.21 -5.37 4.14
CA HIS A 180 -15.62 -6.75 3.95
C HIS A 180 -14.44 -7.63 3.55
N GLY A 181 -14.50 -8.91 3.92
CA GLY A 181 -13.47 -9.89 3.62
C GLY A 181 -12.40 -10.02 4.70
N THR A 182 -11.24 -10.48 4.26
CA THR A 182 -10.02 -10.63 5.05
C THR A 182 -8.95 -9.65 4.57
N LYS A 183 -7.90 -9.51 5.39
CA LYS A 183 -6.71 -8.75 5.07
C LYS A 183 -5.50 -9.42 5.70
N LEU A 184 -4.37 -9.36 4.99
CA LEU A 184 -3.05 -9.61 5.53
C LEU A 184 -2.70 -8.48 6.52
N MET A 185 -2.70 -8.80 7.81
CA MET A 185 -2.37 -7.91 8.91
C MET A 185 -1.24 -8.50 9.75
N GLY A 186 -0.53 -7.67 10.51
CA GLY A 186 0.61 -8.16 11.28
C GLY A 186 1.16 -7.15 12.26
N PHE A 187 2.09 -7.60 13.10
CA PHE A 187 2.93 -6.74 13.94
C PHE A 187 4.40 -6.99 13.67
N SER A 188 5.17 -5.92 13.73
CA SER A 188 6.62 -5.90 13.75
C SER A 188 7.15 -5.30 15.05
N GLY A 189 8.47 -5.08 15.10
CA GLY A 189 9.14 -4.50 16.27
C GLY A 189 9.53 -5.58 17.27
N LYS A 190 9.65 -5.21 18.55
CA LYS A 190 10.04 -6.14 19.62
C LYS A 190 8.85 -6.89 20.21
N VAL A 191 7.97 -7.40 19.34
CA VAL A 191 6.95 -8.40 19.71
C VAL A 191 7.56 -9.80 19.76
N LYS A 192 6.92 -10.74 20.48
CA LYS A 192 7.41 -12.12 20.59
C LYS A 192 7.44 -12.83 19.24
N ASN A 193 6.35 -12.71 18.49
CA ASN A 193 6.16 -13.35 17.20
C ASN A 193 5.91 -12.29 16.13
N PRO A 194 6.93 -11.58 15.60
CA PRO A 194 6.73 -10.66 14.49
C PRO A 194 6.28 -11.47 13.26
N GLY A 195 5.21 -11.05 12.61
CA GLY A 195 4.55 -11.90 11.63
C GLY A 195 3.46 -11.21 10.83
N LEU A 196 2.89 -12.01 9.92
CA LEU A 196 1.80 -11.64 9.03
C LEU A 196 0.77 -12.78 9.06
N TRP A 197 -0.50 -12.43 9.24
CA TRP A 197 -1.63 -13.34 9.28
C TRP A 197 -2.76 -12.78 8.42
N GLU A 198 -3.48 -13.66 7.75
CA GLU A 198 -4.72 -13.29 7.07
C GLU A 198 -5.86 -13.33 8.08
N LEU A 199 -6.43 -12.17 8.41
CA LEU A 199 -7.49 -12.02 9.40
C LEU A 199 -8.70 -11.29 8.82
N PRO A 200 -9.90 -11.59 9.32
CA PRO A 200 -11.10 -10.79 9.05
C PRO A 200 -10.90 -9.30 9.31
N PHE A 201 -11.45 -8.46 8.42
CA PHE A 201 -11.67 -7.05 8.79
C PHE A 201 -12.54 -6.95 10.05
N GLY A 202 -12.25 -5.97 10.90
CA GLY A 202 -12.96 -5.77 12.16
C GLY A 202 -12.42 -6.54 13.35
N VAL A 203 -11.39 -7.38 13.17
CA VAL A 203 -10.60 -7.94 14.28
C VAL A 203 -10.04 -6.81 15.15
N GLN A 204 -9.94 -6.99 16.47
CA GLN A 204 -9.35 -5.96 17.33
C GLN A 204 -7.84 -5.94 17.18
N ALA A 205 -7.22 -4.75 17.23
CA ALA A 205 -5.75 -4.65 17.23
C ALA A 205 -5.13 -5.38 18.44
N ARG A 206 -5.85 -5.44 19.57
CA ARG A 206 -5.50 -6.22 20.75
C ARG A 206 -5.37 -7.71 20.45
N GLU A 207 -6.35 -8.30 19.77
CA GLU A 207 -6.32 -9.71 19.37
C GLU A 207 -5.07 -9.98 18.50
N LEU A 208 -4.84 -9.13 17.49
CA LEU A 208 -3.66 -9.24 16.64
C LEU A 208 -2.33 -9.08 17.44
N PHE A 209 -2.29 -8.19 18.42
CA PHE A 209 -1.09 -7.91 19.23
C PHE A 209 -0.82 -9.00 20.29
N GLU A 210 -1.83 -9.39 21.06
CA GLU A 210 -1.69 -10.28 22.21
C GLU A 210 -1.73 -11.75 21.79
N ASP A 211 -2.67 -12.14 20.93
CA ASP A 211 -2.90 -13.56 20.60
C ASP A 211 -2.00 -14.04 19.46
N TYR A 212 -1.83 -13.23 18.42
CA TYR A 212 -1.02 -13.61 17.26
C TYR A 212 0.46 -13.21 17.44
N ALA A 213 0.72 -11.93 17.76
CA ALA A 213 2.09 -11.46 17.95
C ALA A 213 2.69 -11.81 19.33
N GLY A 214 1.88 -12.29 20.28
CA GLY A 214 2.32 -12.72 21.61
C GLY A 214 2.71 -11.57 22.55
N GLY A 215 2.27 -10.35 22.26
CA GLY A 215 2.65 -9.14 22.97
C GLY A 215 4.13 -8.77 22.82
N MET A 216 4.62 -7.89 23.70
CA MET A 216 6.03 -7.51 23.72
C MET A 216 6.93 -8.65 24.17
N ARG A 217 8.17 -8.69 23.64
CA ARG A 217 9.24 -9.54 24.17
C ARG A 217 9.49 -9.23 25.65
N ASP A 218 9.93 -10.25 26.38
CA ASP A 218 10.17 -10.12 27.81
C ASP A 218 11.18 -8.99 28.10
N GLY A 219 10.86 -8.16 29.09
CA GLY A 219 11.67 -6.97 29.45
C GLY A 219 11.30 -5.69 28.70
N PHE A 220 10.40 -5.73 27.71
CA PHE A 220 9.93 -4.55 26.99
C PHE A 220 8.46 -4.26 27.26
N LYS A 221 8.08 -2.97 27.23
CA LYS A 221 6.67 -2.53 27.32
C LYS A 221 6.26 -1.80 26.07
N LEU A 222 5.00 -1.95 25.66
CA LEU A 222 4.47 -1.22 24.52
C LEU A 222 4.33 0.25 24.90
N LYS A 223 5.06 1.12 24.21
CA LYS A 223 5.01 2.57 24.39
C LYS A 223 3.98 3.20 23.48
N CYS A 224 4.01 2.81 22.20
CA CYS A 224 3.05 3.19 21.18
C CYS A 224 3.14 2.22 20.01
N TRP A 225 2.26 2.37 19.02
CA TRP A 225 2.28 1.57 17.81
C TRP A 225 1.75 2.37 16.61
N GLN A 226 2.07 1.92 15.39
CA GLN A 226 1.50 2.44 14.15
C GLN A 226 0.70 1.31 13.49
N PRO A 227 -0.53 1.53 13.01
CA PRO A 227 -1.38 0.46 12.46
C PRO A 227 -1.02 0.01 11.03
N GLY A 228 -0.29 0.82 10.25
CA GLY A 228 -0.18 0.56 8.80
C GLY A 228 0.98 1.19 8.07
N GLY A 229 2.16 1.20 8.68
CA GLY A 229 3.37 1.81 8.12
C GLY A 229 3.68 3.21 8.67
N ALA A 230 4.81 3.75 8.26
CA ALA A 230 5.31 5.05 8.72
C ALA A 230 4.41 6.22 8.31
N GLY A 231 3.63 6.07 7.24
CA GLY A 231 2.61 7.05 6.83
C GLY A 231 1.42 7.16 7.80
N THR A 232 1.37 6.38 8.88
CA THR A 232 0.28 6.41 9.86
C THR A 232 0.70 7.09 11.16
N GLY A 233 -0.27 7.61 11.92
CA GLY A 233 -0.01 8.23 13.21
C GLY A 233 0.27 7.20 14.30
N PHE A 234 0.97 7.62 15.36
CA PHE A 234 1.18 6.78 16.53
C PHE A 234 -0.09 6.68 17.38
N LEU A 235 -0.42 5.46 17.77
CA LEU A 235 -1.48 5.11 18.69
C LEU A 235 -0.87 4.63 20.02
N LEU A 236 -1.57 4.90 21.11
CA LEU A 236 -1.17 4.47 22.45
C LEU A 236 -1.73 3.07 22.76
N PRO A 237 -1.23 2.39 23.81
CA PRO A 237 -1.70 1.04 24.18
C PRO A 237 -3.21 0.96 24.41
N GLU A 238 -3.85 2.00 24.93
CA GLU A 238 -5.31 2.07 25.12
C GLU A 238 -6.10 2.03 23.79
N HIS A 239 -5.47 2.34 22.66
CA HIS A 239 -6.10 2.25 21.35
C HIS A 239 -6.09 0.84 20.76
N LEU A 240 -5.50 -0.16 21.44
CA LEU A 240 -5.51 -1.55 20.96
C LEU A 240 -6.93 -2.14 20.85
N ASP A 241 -7.91 -1.58 21.56
CA ASP A 241 -9.31 -2.00 21.45
C ASP A 241 -9.98 -1.53 20.14
N ALA A 242 -9.28 -0.75 19.32
CA ALA A 242 -9.77 -0.36 17.99
C ALA A 242 -9.89 -1.57 17.06
N GLN A 243 -10.96 -1.59 16.27
CA GLN A 243 -11.16 -2.57 15.23
C GLN A 243 -10.30 -2.25 13.99
N MET A 244 -9.62 -3.27 13.46
CA MET A 244 -8.75 -3.21 12.30
C MET A 244 -9.55 -3.21 11.00
N TYR A 245 -10.13 -2.06 10.68
CA TYR A 245 -10.68 -1.68 9.38
C TYR A 245 -10.56 -0.16 9.20
N ALA A 246 -10.83 0.39 8.01
CA ALA A 246 -10.57 1.80 7.73
C ALA A 246 -11.31 2.76 8.69
N GLY A 247 -12.61 2.56 8.89
CA GLY A 247 -13.43 3.36 9.80
C GLY A 247 -13.11 3.12 11.28
N GLY A 248 -12.71 1.91 11.67
CA GLY A 248 -12.37 1.56 13.05
C GLY A 248 -11.12 2.29 13.53
N ILE A 249 -10.06 2.32 12.72
CA ILE A 249 -8.83 3.04 13.03
C ILE A 249 -9.00 4.56 12.90
N ALA A 250 -9.85 5.03 11.97
CA ALA A 250 -10.19 6.45 11.85
C ALA A 250 -10.79 7.03 13.14
N LYS A 251 -11.61 6.25 13.87
CA LYS A 251 -12.21 6.67 15.15
C LYS A 251 -11.19 6.93 16.24
N VAL A 252 -10.01 6.32 16.17
CA VAL A 252 -8.89 6.56 17.12
C VAL A 252 -7.85 7.54 16.58
N GLY A 253 -8.20 8.33 15.57
CA GLY A 253 -7.43 9.50 15.14
C GLY A 253 -6.34 9.23 14.11
N THR A 254 -6.34 8.07 13.44
CA THR A 254 -5.37 7.80 12.37
C THR A 254 -5.94 6.94 11.23
N ARG A 255 -5.10 6.49 10.29
CA ARG A 255 -5.49 5.66 9.15
C ARG A 255 -4.91 4.26 9.28
N MET A 256 -5.66 3.24 8.85
CA MET A 256 -5.23 1.84 8.91
C MET A 256 -4.01 1.54 8.02
N GLY A 257 -3.78 2.32 6.97
CA GLY A 257 -2.64 2.15 6.06
C GLY A 257 -2.60 0.75 5.43
N THR A 258 -1.43 0.11 5.45
CA THR A 258 -1.23 -1.22 4.85
C THR A 258 -1.75 -2.38 5.69
N GLY A 259 -2.10 -2.15 6.97
CA GLY A 259 -2.47 -3.19 7.94
C GLY A 259 -1.29 -3.91 8.61
N LEU A 260 -0.05 -3.50 8.29
CA LEU A 260 1.15 -4.00 8.95
C LEU A 260 1.58 -3.03 10.06
N ALA A 261 1.23 -3.41 11.28
CA ALA A 261 1.48 -2.62 12.46
C ALA A 261 2.95 -2.69 12.92
N MET A 262 3.44 -1.62 13.53
CA MET A 262 4.75 -1.57 14.17
C MET A 262 4.59 -1.30 15.65
N ALA A 263 5.01 -2.23 16.51
CA ALA A 263 5.09 -1.98 17.95
C ALA A 263 6.39 -1.24 18.29
N VAL A 264 6.25 -0.15 19.05
CA VAL A 264 7.37 0.64 19.56
C VAL A 264 7.49 0.40 21.06
N ASP A 265 8.66 -0.07 21.49
CA ASP A 265 8.92 -0.37 22.89
C ASP A 265 9.40 0.85 23.70
N ASP A 266 9.37 0.73 25.02
CA ASP A 266 9.73 1.76 25.98
C ASP A 266 11.20 2.20 25.95
N SER A 267 12.11 1.41 25.38
CA SER A 267 13.52 1.82 25.17
C SER A 267 13.73 2.80 24.01
N VAL A 268 12.73 3.01 23.15
CA VAL A 268 12.87 3.84 21.96
C VAL A 268 12.66 5.33 22.27
N ASN A 269 13.62 6.17 21.85
CA ASN A 269 13.48 7.61 21.85
C ASN A 269 12.54 8.05 20.71
N MET A 270 11.42 8.70 21.05
CA MET A 270 10.42 9.11 20.08
C MET A 270 10.90 10.21 19.14
N VAL A 271 11.78 11.10 19.59
CA VAL A 271 12.38 12.14 18.73
C VAL A 271 13.25 11.48 17.67
N SER A 272 14.09 10.51 18.08
CA SER A 272 14.94 9.74 17.16
C SER A 272 14.13 8.94 16.14
N LEU A 273 13.06 8.29 16.60
CA LEU A 273 12.16 7.53 15.73
C LEU A 273 11.49 8.43 14.69
N LEU A 274 10.87 9.53 15.13
CA LEU A 274 10.22 10.49 14.24
C LEU A 274 11.22 11.10 13.26
N ARG A 275 12.40 11.51 13.74
CA ARG A 275 13.48 12.04 12.90
C ARG A 275 13.88 11.06 11.79
N ASN A 276 13.97 9.76 12.10
CA ASN A 276 14.31 8.73 11.12
C ASN A 276 13.20 8.56 10.06
N MET A 277 11.93 8.63 10.47
CA MET A 277 10.79 8.60 9.53
C MET A 277 10.77 9.84 8.63
N GLU A 278 10.92 11.04 9.21
CA GLU A 278 10.97 12.29 8.46
C GLU A 278 12.17 12.34 7.50
N GLU A 279 13.30 11.74 7.88
CA GLU A 279 14.47 11.62 7.00
C GLU A 279 14.17 10.72 5.79
N PHE A 280 13.48 9.59 6.02
CA PHE A 280 12.98 8.75 4.94
C PHE A 280 12.04 9.54 4.01
N PHE A 281 11.03 10.23 4.54
CA PHE A 281 10.09 11.00 3.72
C PHE A 281 10.78 12.15 2.97
N ALA A 282 11.74 12.84 3.60
CA ALA A 282 12.51 13.90 2.97
C ALA A 282 13.36 13.37 1.81
N GLN A 283 13.98 12.21 1.98
CA GLN A 283 14.77 11.54 0.94
C GLN A 283 13.89 11.05 -0.22
N GLU A 284 12.73 10.49 0.11
CA GLU A 284 11.85 9.84 -0.86
C GLU A 284 10.80 10.78 -1.49
N SER A 285 10.75 12.04 -1.06
CA SER A 285 9.95 13.07 -1.71
C SER A 285 10.36 13.23 -3.17
N CYS A 286 9.37 13.27 -4.09
CA CYS A 286 9.66 13.62 -5.49
C CYS A 286 10.12 15.08 -5.66
N GLY A 287 9.95 15.91 -4.63
CA GLY A 287 10.30 17.33 -4.65
C GLY A 287 9.38 18.21 -5.49
N PHE A 288 8.19 17.73 -5.86
CA PHE A 288 7.29 18.46 -6.76
C PHE A 288 6.57 19.63 -6.07
N CYS A 289 6.02 19.42 -4.86
CA CYS A 289 5.31 20.47 -4.13
C CYS A 289 6.22 21.09 -3.05
N THR A 290 6.27 22.43 -3.01
CA THR A 290 7.10 23.20 -2.08
C THR A 290 6.92 22.78 -0.62
N PRO A 291 5.69 22.60 -0.09
CA PRO A 291 5.54 22.21 1.31
C PRO A 291 6.26 20.90 1.64
N CYS A 292 6.13 19.87 0.80
CA CYS A 292 6.80 18.59 0.98
C CYS A 292 8.33 18.71 0.75
N ARG A 293 8.73 19.32 -0.37
CA ARG A 293 10.14 19.44 -0.78
C ARG A 293 11.00 20.14 0.26
N ASP A 294 10.49 21.25 0.80
CA ASP A 294 11.27 22.11 1.69
C ASP A 294 10.90 21.88 3.18
N GLY A 295 9.65 21.52 3.46
CA GLY A 295 9.16 21.33 4.83
C GLY A 295 9.61 20.03 5.49
N LEU A 296 9.76 18.92 4.74
CA LEU A 296 10.28 17.67 5.31
C LEU A 296 11.74 17.80 5.74
N PRO A 297 12.68 18.30 4.89
CA PRO A 297 14.06 18.56 5.34
C PRO A 297 14.14 19.53 6.52
N TRP A 298 13.22 20.51 6.59
CA TRP A 298 13.15 21.43 7.71
C TRP A 298 12.76 20.70 9.01
N SER A 299 11.75 19.85 8.96
CA SER A 299 11.34 19.00 10.09
C SER A 299 12.49 18.12 10.57
N VAL A 300 13.23 17.50 9.65
CA VAL A 300 14.43 16.71 9.96
C VAL A 300 15.50 17.53 10.67
N LYS A 301 15.78 18.75 10.19
CA LYS A 301 16.76 19.66 10.80
C LYS A 301 16.40 19.99 12.25
N MET A 302 15.13 20.30 12.51
CA MET A 302 14.64 20.65 13.85
C MET A 302 14.68 19.45 14.79
N LEU A 303 14.20 18.28 14.33
CA LEU A 303 14.24 17.04 15.11
C LEU A 303 15.69 16.62 15.45
N ARG A 304 16.64 16.80 14.52
CA ARG A 304 18.09 16.60 14.80
C ARG A 304 18.63 17.56 15.85
N ALA A 305 18.18 18.82 15.86
CA ALA A 305 18.60 19.79 16.87
C ALA A 305 18.05 19.41 18.24
N ILE A 306 16.75 19.08 18.33
CA ILE A 306 16.10 18.62 19.56
C ILE A 306 16.78 17.36 20.12
N GLU A 307 17.05 16.37 19.27
CA GLU A 307 17.73 15.12 19.66
C GLU A 307 19.13 15.36 20.26
N LYS A 308 19.84 16.39 19.78
CA LYS A 308 21.19 16.77 20.27
C LYS A 308 21.17 17.73 21.46
N GLY A 309 20.00 18.11 21.98
CA GLY A 309 19.88 19.14 23.02
C GLY A 309 20.19 20.55 22.52
N GLN A 310 20.13 20.79 21.21
CA GLN A 310 20.39 22.07 20.54
C GLN A 310 19.10 22.76 20.04
N GLY A 311 17.94 22.20 20.39
CA GLY A 311 16.63 22.79 20.07
C GLY A 311 16.46 24.17 20.70
N GLN A 312 15.64 25.00 20.07
CA GLN A 312 15.33 26.36 20.49
C GLN A 312 13.88 26.47 20.99
N PRO A 313 13.58 27.42 21.90
CA PRO A 313 12.19 27.78 22.19
C PRO A 313 11.44 28.12 20.90
N GLY A 314 10.25 27.57 20.70
CA GLY A 314 9.48 27.73 19.46
C GLY A 314 9.61 26.58 18.46
N ASP A 315 10.57 25.67 18.65
CA ASP A 315 10.79 24.57 17.70
C ASP A 315 9.59 23.61 17.62
N ILE A 316 8.98 23.29 18.76
CA ILE A 316 7.81 22.41 18.81
C ILE A 316 6.60 23.05 18.14
N GLU A 317 6.38 24.34 18.37
CA GLU A 317 5.30 25.13 17.77
C GLU A 317 5.46 25.19 16.25
N THR A 318 6.69 25.33 15.77
CA THR A 318 7.02 25.32 14.34
C THR A 318 6.76 23.94 13.73
N LEU A 319 7.18 22.86 14.39
CA LEU A 319 6.89 21.49 13.96
C LEU A 319 5.38 21.24 13.86
N LEU A 320 4.60 21.67 14.86
CA LEU A 320 3.14 21.60 14.83
C LEU A 320 2.54 22.44 13.68
N GLY A 321 3.13 23.61 13.40
CA GLY A 321 2.80 24.42 12.23
C GLY A 321 3.04 23.68 10.92
N LEU A 322 4.17 22.97 10.80
CA LEU A 322 4.52 22.21 9.60
C LEU A 322 3.55 21.07 9.31
N VAL A 323 3.01 20.39 10.33
CA VAL A 323 1.95 19.38 10.15
C VAL A 323 0.78 19.96 9.34
N ASN A 324 0.39 21.21 9.64
CA ASN A 324 -0.69 21.87 8.91
C ASN A 324 -0.29 22.27 7.48
N PHE A 325 0.98 22.63 7.23
CA PHE A 325 1.46 23.00 5.90
C PHE A 325 1.72 21.79 4.99
N LEU A 326 2.11 20.67 5.57
CA LEU A 326 2.33 19.37 4.92
C LEU A 326 1.04 18.55 4.78
N GLY A 327 -0.08 19.06 5.30
CA GLY A 327 -1.36 18.36 5.30
C GLY A 327 -2.05 18.30 3.94
N PRO A 328 -3.10 17.45 3.83
CA PRO A 328 -3.91 17.33 2.62
C PRO A 328 -4.41 18.66 2.08
N GLY A 329 -4.36 18.83 0.76
CA GLY A 329 -4.78 20.05 0.06
C GLY A 329 -3.69 21.11 -0.09
N LYS A 330 -2.52 20.93 0.55
CA LYS A 330 -1.33 21.77 0.34
C LYS A 330 -0.18 21.01 -0.32
N THR A 331 -0.15 19.70 -0.14
CA THR A 331 0.69 18.78 -0.91
C THR A 331 -0.07 18.20 -2.09
N PHE A 332 0.68 17.75 -3.09
CA PHE A 332 0.11 17.21 -4.32
C PHE A 332 -0.27 15.73 -4.21
N CYS A 333 0.38 15.00 -3.29
CA CYS A 333 0.07 13.63 -2.90
C CYS A 333 -0.06 13.53 -1.37
N ALA A 334 -0.60 12.40 -0.92
CA ALA A 334 -0.89 12.09 0.49
C ALA A 334 0.33 11.63 1.29
#